data_AF-A0A9Q3C6N2-F1
#
_entry.id   AF-A0A9Q3C6N2-F1
#
_cell.length_a   1.000
_cell.length_b   1.000
_cell.length_c   1.000
_cell.angle_alpha   90.00
_cell.angle_beta   90.00
_cell.angle_gamma   90.00
#
_symmetry.space_group_name_H-M   'P 1'
#
loop_
_entity.id
_entity.type
_entity.pdbx_description
1 polymer ?
#
loop_
_entity_poly.entity_id
_entity_poly.type
_entity_poly.pdbx_seq_one_letter_code
_entity_poly.pdbx_strand_id
1 'polypeptide(L)'
;MLRRPPYPASLETRKEIEKQINKLLDMDVVRKIGHNEIVQIITPVLITWHDGKSRLCGDFRALNNYTKADRYPISRIPYALDELAKAEYITKLDCMKGFHQNGVKPNSMKLLRHLASKMHKPNSRG
;
A
#
# COMPACT_ATOMS: atom_id res chain seq x y z
N MET A 1 1.41 -15.08 12.71
CA MET A 1 0.73 -15.69 11.53
C MET A 1 0.53 -14.62 10.46
N LEU A 2 0.90 -14.89 9.20
CA LEU A 2 0.90 -13.90 8.10
C LEU A 2 -0.45 -13.76 7.37
N ARG A 3 -1.43 -14.59 7.72
CA ARG A 3 -2.81 -14.48 7.26
C ARG A 3 -3.63 -13.84 8.36
N ARG A 4 -3.99 -12.57 8.21
CA ARG A 4 -4.81 -11.86 9.21
C ARG A 4 -6.22 -11.61 8.66
N PRO A 5 -7.26 -11.75 9.50
CA PRO A 5 -8.62 -11.41 9.09
C PRO A 5 -8.72 -9.91 8.81
N PRO A 6 -9.69 -9.49 7.98
CA PRO A 6 -9.93 -8.08 7.74
C PRO A 6 -10.44 -7.42 9.02
N TYR A 7 -10.09 -6.14 9.21
CA TYR A 7 -10.60 -5.39 10.35
C TYR A 7 -12.10 -5.16 10.24
N PRO A 8 -12.85 -5.17 11.36
CA PRO A 8 -14.21 -4.69 11.40
C PRO A 8 -14.27 -3.25 10.87
N ALA A 9 -15.20 -2.98 9.96
CA ALA A 9 -15.37 -1.68 9.33
C ALA A 9 -16.85 -1.35 9.21
N SER A 10 -17.21 -0.09 9.50
CA SER A 10 -18.55 0.46 9.26
C SER A 10 -18.89 0.45 7.77
N LEU A 11 -20.17 0.63 7.44
CA LEU A 11 -20.61 0.70 6.04
C LEU A 11 -19.92 1.86 5.29
N GLU A 12 -19.78 3.01 5.95
CA GLU A 12 -19.08 4.18 5.41
C GLU A 12 -17.60 3.87 5.14
N THR A 13 -16.91 3.29 6.11
CA THR A 13 -15.50 2.89 5.95
C THR A 13 -15.33 1.87 4.82
N ARG A 14 -16.26 0.91 4.66
CA ARG A 14 -16.21 -0.06 3.56
C ARG A 14 -16.37 0.61 2.19
N LYS A 15 -17.29 1.57 2.06
CA LYS A 15 -17.46 2.35 0.82
C LYS A 15 -16.18 3.12 0.48
N GLU A 16 -15.54 3.72 1.47
CA GLU A 16 -14.30 4.45 1.25
C GLU A 16 -13.13 3.51 0.89
N ILE A 17 -13.02 2.34 1.52
CA ILE A 17 -12.06 1.29 1.12
C ILE A 17 -12.25 0.91 -0.35
N GLU A 18 -13.48 0.63 -0.76
CA GLU A 18 -13.79 0.25 -2.14
C GLU A 18 -13.44 1.34 -3.14
N LYS A 19 -13.80 2.60 -2.83
CA LYS A 19 -13.44 3.78 -3.63
C LYS A 19 -11.93 3.91 -3.81
N GLN A 20 -11.14 3.76 -2.75
CA GLN A 20 -9.68 3.88 -2.85
C GLN A 20 -9.05 2.70 -3.59
N ILE A 21 -9.58 1.49 -3.42
CA ILE A 21 -9.11 0.32 -4.17
C ILE A 21 -9.39 0.47 -5.67
N ASN A 22 -10.57 0.92 -6.05
CA ASN A 22 -10.91 1.17 -7.45
C ASN A 22 -9.97 2.21 -8.06
N LYS A 23 -9.67 3.30 -7.34
CA LYS A 23 -8.68 4.28 -7.78
C LYS A 23 -7.29 3.68 -8.01
N LEU A 24 -6.86 2.72 -7.20
CA LEU A 24 -5.58 2.04 -7.38
C LEU A 24 -5.62 1.05 -8.56
N LEU A 25 -6.76 0.42 -8.82
CA LEU A 25 -6.97 -0.43 -10.00
C LEU A 25 -6.93 0.41 -11.28
N ASP A 26 -7.57 1.58 -11.30
CA ASP A 26 -7.59 2.49 -12.45
C ASP A 26 -6.19 3.05 -12.77
N MET A 27 -5.33 3.17 -11.76
CA MET A 27 -3.93 3.59 -11.90
C MET A 27 -2.97 2.43 -12.23
N ASP A 28 -3.48 1.21 -12.40
CA ASP A 28 -2.70 -0.02 -12.60
C ASP A 28 -1.63 -0.29 -11.52
N VAL A 29 -1.86 0.25 -10.31
CA VAL A 29 -0.97 0.06 -9.16
C VAL A 29 -1.23 -1.28 -8.48
N VAL A 30 -2.47 -1.75 -8.53
CA VAL A 30 -2.90 -3.02 -7.97
C VAL A 30 -3.71 -3.80 -9.00
N ARG A 31 -3.78 -5.11 -8.82
CA ARG A 31 -4.62 -6.00 -9.65
C ARG A 31 -5.48 -6.92 -8.80
N LYS A 32 -6.56 -7.43 -9.38
CA LYS A 32 -7.35 -8.51 -8.78
C LYS A 32 -6.53 -9.80 -8.79
N ILE A 33 -6.72 -10.62 -7.75
CA ILE A 33 -6.10 -11.95 -7.64
C ILE A 33 -6.85 -12.91 -8.57
N GLY A 34 -6.13 -13.70 -9.36
CA GLY A 34 -6.70 -14.71 -10.23
C GLY A 34 -7.28 -15.91 -9.46
N HIS A 35 -8.23 -16.62 -10.06
CA HIS A 35 -8.90 -17.77 -9.45
C HIS A 35 -7.95 -18.93 -9.10
N ASN A 36 -6.83 -19.07 -9.82
CA ASN A 36 -5.82 -20.11 -9.60
C ASN A 36 -4.68 -19.71 -8.65
N GLU A 37 -4.73 -18.52 -8.06
CA GLU A 37 -3.64 -18.03 -7.20
C GLU A 37 -3.86 -18.43 -5.73
N ILE A 38 -2.94 -19.25 -5.19
CA ILE A 38 -2.98 -19.70 -3.79
C ILE A 38 -2.65 -18.53 -2.85
N VAL A 39 -3.58 -18.13 -1.97
CA VAL A 39 -3.41 -17.03 -1.01
C VAL A 39 -2.92 -17.52 0.36
N GLN A 40 -1.61 -17.41 0.59
CA GLN A 40 -0.98 -17.79 1.87
C GLN A 40 -0.84 -16.63 2.85
N ILE A 41 -0.69 -15.40 2.34
CA ILE A 41 -0.48 -14.17 3.11
C ILE A 41 -1.59 -13.20 2.80
N ILE A 42 -2.11 -12.55 3.85
CA ILE A 42 -3.16 -11.54 3.74
C ILE A 42 -2.84 -10.39 4.68
N THR A 43 -2.64 -9.21 4.09
CA THR A 43 -2.48 -7.94 4.80
C THR A 43 -3.85 -7.24 4.90
N PRO A 44 -4.39 -7.03 6.10
CA PRO A 44 -5.64 -6.32 6.28
C PRO A 44 -5.42 -4.84 5.99
N VAL A 45 -6.47 -4.19 5.48
CA VAL A 45 -6.46 -2.74 5.20
C VAL A 45 -7.45 -2.02 6.10
N LEU A 46 -7.16 -0.75 6.37
CA LEU A 46 -8.04 0.16 7.10
C LEU A 46 -8.05 1.55 6.46
N ILE A 47 -9.01 2.38 6.83
CA ILE A 47 -9.01 3.80 6.49
C ILE A 47 -8.53 4.59 7.69
N THR A 48 -7.57 5.47 7.46
CA THR A 48 -7.17 6.51 8.40
C THR A 48 -7.72 7.86 7.92
N TRP A 49 -8.25 8.64 8.84
CA TRP A 49 -8.80 9.97 8.55
C TRP A 49 -7.88 11.04 9.14
N HIS A 50 -7.59 12.07 8.35
CA HIS A 50 -6.80 13.22 8.76
C HIS A 50 -7.23 14.45 7.95
N ASP A 51 -7.58 15.55 8.62
CA ASP A 51 -8.04 16.80 7.99
C ASP A 51 -9.11 16.61 6.90
N GLY A 52 -10.13 15.80 7.20
CA GLY A 52 -11.22 15.50 6.26
C GLY A 52 -10.81 14.63 5.06
N LYS A 53 -9.56 14.16 4.99
CA LYS A 53 -9.07 13.24 3.96
C LYS A 53 -8.92 11.83 4.53
N SER A 54 -9.31 10.84 3.74
CA SER A 54 -9.14 9.42 4.02
C SER A 54 -7.89 8.86 3.32
N ARG A 55 -7.21 7.90 3.95
CA ARG A 55 -6.12 7.12 3.33
C ARG A 55 -6.29 5.63 3.64
N LEU A 56 -6.21 4.82 2.59
CA LEU A 56 -6.13 3.37 2.67
C LEU A 56 -4.74 2.96 3.16
N CYS A 57 -4.69 2.28 4.30
CA CYS A 57 -3.46 1.84 4.93
C CYS A 57 -3.47 0.31 5.08
N GLY A 58 -2.44 -0.35 4.54
CA GLY A 58 -2.19 -1.77 4.79
C GLY A 58 -1.43 -1.98 6.10
N ASP A 59 -1.89 -2.90 6.95
CA ASP A 59 -1.16 -3.26 8.17
C ASP A 59 -0.05 -4.27 7.87
N PHE A 60 1.11 -3.75 7.47
CA PHE A 60 2.28 -4.56 7.14
C PHE A 60 3.10 -5.02 8.35
N ARG A 61 2.69 -4.76 9.61
CA ARG A 61 3.51 -5.08 10.80
C ARG A 61 3.94 -6.56 10.84
N ALA A 62 3.02 -7.47 10.56
CA ALA A 62 3.32 -8.89 10.53
C ALA A 62 4.25 -9.27 9.36
N LEU A 63 4.08 -8.63 8.20
CA LEU A 63 4.93 -8.86 7.04
C LEU A 63 6.34 -8.32 7.27
N ASN A 64 6.46 -7.12 7.85
CA ASN A 64 7.73 -6.47 8.14
C ASN A 64 8.60 -7.30 9.09
N ASN A 65 7.99 -7.97 10.07
CA ASN A 65 8.70 -8.90 10.97
C ASN A 65 9.17 -10.19 10.28
N TYR A 66 8.52 -10.58 9.18
CA TYR A 66 8.88 -11.77 8.41
C TYR A 66 9.92 -11.47 7.31
N THR A 67 9.95 -10.25 6.80
CA THR A 67 10.88 -9.83 5.76
C THR A 67 12.22 -9.38 6.32
N LYS A 68 13.31 -9.65 5.58
CA LYS A 68 14.62 -9.07 5.88
C LYS A 68 14.61 -7.58 5.51
N ALA A 69 14.99 -6.72 6.45
CA ALA A 69 15.15 -5.30 6.20
C ALA A 69 16.29 -5.05 5.18
N ASP A 70 15.97 -4.32 4.12
CA ASP A 70 16.97 -3.81 3.18
C ASP A 70 17.51 -2.46 3.69
N ARG A 71 18.79 -2.42 4.03
CA ARG A 71 19.46 -1.24 4.59
C ARG A 71 20.32 -0.59 3.51
N TYR A 72 19.65 -0.09 2.46
CA TYR A 72 20.32 0.70 1.44
C TYR A 72 21.02 1.91 2.09
N PRO A 73 22.28 2.23 1.74
CA PRO A 73 23.01 3.33 2.36
C PRO A 73 22.36 4.66 1.98
N ILE A 74 21.66 5.26 2.94
CA ILE A 74 21.18 6.64 2.82
C ILE A 74 22.29 7.55 3.35
N SER A 75 22.66 8.56 2.55
CA SER A 75 23.63 9.58 2.96
C SER A 75 23.16 10.24 4.25
N ARG A 76 24.07 10.39 5.21
CA ARG A 76 23.78 11.13 6.45
C ARG A 76 23.45 12.58 6.11
N ILE A 77 22.41 13.12 6.76
CA ILE A 77 21.88 14.46 6.51
C ILE A 77 22.97 15.54 6.49
N PRO A 78 23.93 15.61 7.44
CA PRO A 78 24.94 16.67 7.44
C PRO A 78 25.80 16.69 6.19
N TYR A 79 26.26 15.54 5.71
CA TYR A 79 27.08 15.46 4.49
C TYR A 79 26.30 15.89 3.25
N ALA A 80 25.02 15.51 3.15
CA ALA A 80 24.18 15.95 2.05
C ALA A 80 23.96 17.47 2.08
N LEU A 81 23.87 18.08 3.27
CA LEU A 81 23.74 19.52 3.43
C LEU A 81 25.05 20.27 3.14
N ASP A 82 26.21 19.74 3.54
CA ASP A 82 27.50 20.34 3.25
C ASP A 82 27.78 20.41 1.75
N GLU A 83 27.41 19.36 1.01
CA GLU A 83 27.50 19.36 -0.45
C GLU A 83 26.50 20.33 -1.08
N LEU A 84 25.28 20.41 -0.54
CA LEU A 84 24.26 21.34 -1.01
C LEU A 84 24.66 22.81 -0.77
N ALA A 85 25.34 23.11 0.34
CA ALA A 85 25.78 24.45 0.70
C ALA A 85 26.85 25.02 -0.25
N LYS A 86 27.56 24.16 -0.99
CA LYS A 86 28.56 24.55 -1.99
C LYS A 86 27.95 24.79 -3.38
N ALA A 87 26.67 24.46 -3.58
CA ALA A 87 26.03 24.58 -4.87
C ALA A 87 25.67 26.04 -5.19
N GLU A 88 25.98 26.48 -6.40
CA GLU A 88 25.60 27.81 -6.90
C GLU A 88 24.10 27.92 -7.17
N TYR A 89 23.48 26.81 -7.60
CA TYR A 89 22.05 26.70 -7.86
C TYR A 89 21.50 25.38 -7.30
N ILE A 90 20.33 25.45 -6.66
CA ILE A 90 19.64 24.29 -6.09
C ILE A 90 18.30 24.12 -6.77
N THR A 91 18.04 22.93 -7.31
CA THR A 91 16.72 22.53 -7.83
C THR A 91 16.19 21.36 -7.01
N LYS A 92 14.91 21.43 -6.62
CA LYS A 92 14.23 20.37 -5.89
C LYS A 92 13.15 19.75 -6.77
N LEU A 93 13.21 18.44 -6.94
CA LEU A 93 12.19 17.64 -7.63
C LEU A 93 11.54 16.68 -6.64
N ASP A 94 10.21 16.54 -6.70
CA ASP A 94 9.46 15.56 -5.90
C ASP A 94 8.87 14.49 -6.81
N CYS A 95 9.11 13.22 -6.47
CA CYS A 95 8.50 12.09 -7.16
C CYS A 95 7.09 11.85 -6.60
N MET A 96 6.09 12.51 -7.19
CA MET A 96 4.69 12.31 -6.81
C MET A 96 4.33 10.82 -6.82
N LYS A 97 3.87 10.30 -5.68
CA LYS A 97 3.50 8.88 -5.54
C LYS A 97 4.64 7.91 -5.90
N GLY A 98 5.90 8.26 -5.64
CA GLY A 98 7.07 7.49 -6.07
C GLY A 98 7.02 5.98 -5.77
N PHE A 99 6.44 5.56 -4.64
CA PHE A 99 6.27 4.14 -4.33
C PHE A 99 5.36 3.38 -5.31
N HIS A 100 4.37 4.04 -5.89
CA HIS A 100 3.45 3.43 -6.86
C HIS A 100 4.06 3.30 -8.26
N GLN A 101 5.18 3.97 -8.52
CA GLN A 101 5.88 3.91 -9.82
C GLN A 101 6.86 2.72 -9.88
N ASN A 102 7.26 2.18 -8.72
CA ASN A 102 8.23 1.09 -8.65
C ASN A 102 7.54 -0.27 -8.83
N GLY A 103 8.02 -1.06 -9.79
CA GLY A 103 7.55 -2.43 -9.99
C GLY A 103 7.95 -3.36 -8.85
N VAL A 104 7.04 -4.27 -8.47
CA VAL A 104 7.31 -5.32 -7.50
C VAL A 104 7.80 -6.57 -8.24
N LYS A 105 8.90 -7.17 -7.77
CA LYS A 105 9.40 -8.44 -8.32
C LYS A 105 8.29 -9.52 -8.30
N PRO A 106 8.12 -10.33 -9.36
CA PRO A 106 7.02 -11.30 -9.44
C PRO A 106 6.91 -12.24 -8.24
N ASN A 107 8.06 -12.73 -7.74
CA ASN A 107 8.11 -13.62 -6.57
C ASN A 107 7.69 -12.95 -5.26
N SER A 108 7.75 -11.62 -5.19
CA SER A 108 7.37 -10.83 -4.01
C SER A 108 5.91 -10.37 -4.05
N MET A 109 5.25 -10.38 -5.22
CA MET A 109 3.84 -9.95 -5.35
C MET A 109 2.90 -10.73 -4.42
N LYS A 110 3.16 -12.03 -4.21
CA LYS A 110 2.37 -12.89 -3.31
C LYS A 110 2.38 -12.45 -1.85
N LEU A 111 3.38 -11.66 -1.44
CA LEU A 111 3.54 -11.15 -0.08
C LEU A 111 2.68 -9.90 0.18
N LEU A 112 2.27 -9.17 -0.87
CA LEU A 112 1.58 -7.89 -0.80
C LEU A 112 0.07 -8.00 -1.05
N ARG A 113 -0.53 -9.15 -0.74
CA ARG A 113 -1.95 -9.38 -1.00
C ARG A 113 -2.80 -8.68 0.05
N HIS A 114 -3.64 -7.76 -0.40
CA HIS A 114 -4.58 -7.03 0.43
C HIS A 114 -5.94 -7.71 0.46
N LEU A 115 -6.54 -7.82 1.64
CA LEU A 115 -7.93 -8.23 1.78
C LEU A 115 -8.80 -7.02 2.09
N ALA A 116 -9.64 -6.67 1.14
CA ALA A 116 -10.76 -5.78 1.36
C ALA A 116 -12.01 -6.63 1.60
N SER A 117 -12.77 -6.31 2.65
CA SER A 117 -14.07 -6.94 2.87
C SER A 117 -14.97 -6.60 1.69
N LYS A 118 -15.23 -7.58 0.82
CA LYS A 118 -16.21 -7.44 -0.26
C LYS A 118 -17.58 -7.23 0.40
N MET A 119 -18.31 -6.18 0.04
CA MET A 119 -19.73 -6.13 0.40
C MET A 119 -20.40 -7.38 -0.16
N HIS A 120 -21.07 -8.14 0.70
CA HIS A 120 -22.00 -9.16 0.26
C HIS A 120 -23.06 -8.45 -0.59
N LYS A 121 -23.03 -8.63 -1.91
CA LYS A 121 -24.20 -8.27 -2.72
C LYS A 121 -25.33 -9.17 -2.21
N PRO A 122 -26.47 -8.65 -1.74
CA PRO A 122 -27.63 -9.50 -1.54
C PRO A 122 -27.89 -10.20 -2.88
N ASN A 123 -28.05 -11.52 -2.83
CA ASN A 123 -28.46 -12.33 -3.96
C ASN A 123 -29.71 -11.71 -4.58
N SER A 124 -29.58 -11.03 -5.72
CA SER A 124 -30.70 -10.74 -6.60
C SER A 124 -31.02 -12.04 -7.34
N ARG A 125 -31.76 -12.93 -6.67
CA ARG A 125 -32.55 -13.96 -7.33
C ARG A 125 -33.73 -13.25 -7.98
N GLY A 126 -33.64 -13.03 -9.29
CA GLY A 126 -34.79 -12.87 -10.18
C GLY A 126 -35.01 -14.18 -10.91
#